data_AF-A0AAP3ANX1-F1
#
_entry.id   AF-A0AAP3ANX1-F1
#
_cell.length_a   1.000
_cell.length_b   1.000
_cell.length_c   1.000
_cell.angle_alpha   90.00
_cell.angle_beta   90.00
_cell.angle_gamma   90.00
#
_symmetry.space_group_name_H-M   'P 1'
#
loop_
_entity.id
_entity.type
_entity.pdbx_description
1 polymer ?
#
loop_
_entity_poly.entity_id
_entity_poly.type
_entity_poly.pdbx_seq_one_letter_code
_entity_poly.pdbx_strand_id
1 'polypeptide(L)'
;MLKLDKKKLFNLIYETRENSSEFLKKELDGQTIDETNIDYYFIFSAYKTICDWFKDQGEQFDINTFESKFNFHTKVIWYETSKAEDSIDIFTRINSGKIPLTNAELIKALFLNSSNFTNTDTEKLRLKQLEIASEWDRIEYALQDDSFWYFINKSENNVATRIEYIFNLMSDNFGDDKYSTFYFFSEKFKNKTENEINVNWQEIKKYFQTLEEWYYNRELYHKIGYLISIGTNIRSILKEKREKTKTEFANWIKQEIEANFKLVNLEELEYNGKYVREILLLHNIQTMLNNEEETTRFPFERYKKELWNVEHIHAIATEVKVKKESQVDWLKNNFIKTNNHKDEKINNQIKQIIENNDPINEEDFSDIVDYVLGEEDNSIKNLCLLDRGTNRSYKNDSFKKKEKK
;
A
#
# COMPACT_ATOMS: atom_id res chain seq x y z
N MET A 1 -49.63 20.54 15.50
CA MET A 1 -49.55 20.68 14.02
C MET A 1 -48.89 22.02 13.74
N LEU A 2 -47.55 22.05 13.62
CA LEU A 2 -46.79 23.27 13.30
C LEU A 2 -47.12 23.66 11.86
N LYS A 3 -48.17 24.46 11.65
CA LYS A 3 -48.29 25.26 10.44
C LYS A 3 -47.20 26.32 10.56
N LEU A 4 -46.05 26.05 9.93
CA LEU A 4 -45.12 27.11 9.56
C LEU A 4 -45.96 28.17 8.85
N ASP A 5 -46.15 29.31 9.51
CA ASP A 5 -46.93 30.42 8.97
C ASP A 5 -46.35 30.74 7.60
N LYS A 6 -47.12 30.46 6.54
CA LYS A 6 -46.68 30.63 5.15
C LYS A 6 -46.61 32.12 4.81
N LYS A 7 -45.64 32.82 5.39
CA LYS A 7 -45.15 34.07 4.81
C LYS A 7 -44.59 33.70 3.45
N LYS A 8 -45.18 34.26 2.39
CA LYS A 8 -44.67 34.09 1.04
C LYS A 8 -43.37 34.91 0.92
N LEU A 9 -42.23 34.27 1.17
CA LEU A 9 -40.92 34.93 1.23
C LEU A 9 -40.34 35.21 -0.17
N PHE A 10 -40.61 34.35 -1.16
CA PHE A 10 -40.09 34.48 -2.53
C PHE A 10 -40.95 33.72 -3.54
N ASN A 11 -40.69 33.94 -4.84
CA ASN A 11 -41.18 33.10 -5.93
C ASN A 11 -39.98 32.48 -6.65
N LEU A 12 -40.03 31.18 -6.93
CA LEU A 12 -39.03 30.48 -7.75
C LEU A 12 -39.59 30.22 -9.14
N ILE A 13 -38.77 30.49 -10.15
CA ILE A 13 -39.00 30.14 -11.56
C ILE A 13 -37.76 29.37 -12.02
N TYR A 14 -37.96 28.22 -12.65
CA TYR A 14 -36.87 27.41 -13.20
C TYR A 14 -36.83 27.57 -14.72
N GLU A 15 -35.66 27.92 -15.25
CA GLU A 15 -35.46 28.14 -16.69
C GLU A 15 -35.65 26.85 -17.53
N THR A 16 -35.29 25.69 -16.98
CA THR A 16 -35.35 24.40 -17.71
C THR A 16 -36.45 23.47 -17.19
N ARG A 17 -37.14 23.83 -16.10
CA ARG A 17 -38.10 22.98 -15.37
C ARG A 17 -39.31 23.78 -14.91
N GLU A 18 -39.95 24.46 -15.84
CA GLU A 18 -41.01 25.44 -15.57
C GLU A 18 -42.15 24.87 -14.70
N ASN A 19 -42.52 23.60 -14.92
CA ASN A 19 -43.57 22.92 -14.15
C ASN A 19 -43.21 22.68 -12.68
N SER A 20 -41.91 22.66 -12.31
CA SER A 20 -41.48 22.52 -10.91
C SER A 20 -41.91 23.72 -10.06
N SER A 21 -42.01 24.91 -10.65
CA SER A 21 -42.51 26.10 -9.96
C SER A 21 -43.99 26.00 -9.62
N GLU A 22 -44.79 25.31 -10.44
CA GLU A 22 -46.19 25.02 -10.12
C GLU A 22 -46.32 23.95 -9.05
N PHE A 23 -45.52 22.87 -9.16
CA PHE A 23 -45.47 21.80 -8.18
C PHE A 23 -45.16 22.32 -6.77
N LEU A 24 -44.13 23.16 -6.62
CA LEU A 24 -43.77 23.79 -5.34
C LEU A 24 -44.88 24.69 -4.77
N LYS A 25 -45.75 25.25 -5.60
CA LYS A 25 -46.83 26.14 -5.16
C LYS A 25 -48.09 25.38 -4.76
N LYS A 26 -48.43 24.31 -5.47
CA LYS A 26 -49.72 23.62 -5.38
C LYS A 26 -49.65 22.31 -4.59
N GLU A 27 -48.58 21.53 -4.74
CA GLU A 27 -48.56 20.11 -4.37
C GLU A 27 -47.74 19.79 -3.11
N LEU A 28 -46.91 20.72 -2.60
CA LEU A 28 -46.14 20.50 -1.37
C LEU A 28 -47.01 20.34 -0.10
N ASP A 29 -48.25 20.83 -0.12
CA ASP A 29 -49.23 20.61 0.97
C ASP A 29 -50.00 19.29 0.83
N GLY A 30 -49.92 18.63 -0.33
CA GLY A 30 -50.54 17.35 -0.58
C GLY A 30 -49.82 16.25 0.18
N GLN A 31 -50.56 15.31 0.79
CA GLN A 31 -49.96 14.14 1.45
C GLN A 31 -49.56 13.03 0.45
N THR A 32 -49.69 13.27 -0.85
CA THR A 32 -49.50 12.29 -1.91
C THR A 32 -48.22 12.57 -2.68
N ILE A 33 -47.34 11.57 -2.74
CA ILE A 33 -46.13 11.58 -3.55
C ILE A 33 -46.55 11.54 -5.02
N ASP A 34 -46.12 12.54 -5.80
CA ASP A 34 -46.23 12.49 -7.25
C ASP A 34 -45.05 11.72 -7.83
N GLU A 35 -45.29 10.47 -8.23
CA GLU A 35 -44.30 9.57 -8.83
C GLU A 35 -44.13 9.79 -10.35
N THR A 36 -44.88 10.71 -10.96
CA THR A 36 -44.85 10.92 -12.42
C THR A 36 -43.57 11.62 -12.89
N ASN A 37 -42.88 12.34 -12.00
CA ASN A 37 -41.62 12.99 -12.29
C ASN A 37 -40.61 12.75 -11.15
N ILE A 38 -39.42 12.27 -11.51
CA ILE A 38 -38.33 11.99 -10.56
C ILE A 38 -37.94 13.22 -9.73
N ASP A 39 -37.99 14.41 -10.32
CA ASP A 39 -37.69 15.65 -9.62
C ASP A 39 -38.76 15.95 -8.56
N TYR A 40 -40.03 15.70 -8.85
CA TYR A 40 -41.15 15.93 -7.91
C TYR A 40 -41.07 14.99 -6.72
N TYR A 41 -40.76 13.72 -6.99
CA TYR A 41 -40.49 12.73 -5.96
C TYR A 41 -39.40 13.19 -5.00
N PHE A 42 -38.23 13.61 -5.50
CA PHE A 42 -37.12 14.03 -4.65
C PHE A 42 -37.38 15.37 -3.94
N ILE A 43 -38.02 16.33 -4.60
CA ILE A 43 -38.41 17.61 -3.98
C ILE A 43 -39.37 17.34 -2.80
N PHE A 44 -40.39 16.51 -3.01
CA PHE A 44 -41.35 16.17 -1.96
C PHE A 44 -40.69 15.36 -0.84
N SER A 45 -39.84 14.39 -1.17
CA SER A 45 -39.10 13.59 -0.19
C SER A 45 -38.21 14.45 0.70
N ALA A 46 -37.48 15.41 0.12
CA ALA A 46 -36.69 16.37 0.87
C ALA A 46 -37.56 17.25 1.77
N TYR A 47 -38.66 17.79 1.24
CA TYR A 47 -39.61 18.59 2.02
C TYR A 47 -40.18 17.81 3.21
N LYS A 48 -40.68 16.58 2.97
CA LYS A 48 -41.23 15.71 4.01
C LYS A 48 -40.18 15.40 5.08
N THR A 49 -38.96 15.07 4.69
CA THR A 49 -37.85 14.80 5.60
C THR A 49 -37.57 16.00 6.51
N ILE A 50 -37.54 17.21 5.94
CA ILE A 50 -37.35 18.45 6.71
C ILE A 50 -38.52 18.68 7.67
N CYS A 51 -39.76 18.51 7.21
CA CYS A 51 -40.94 18.66 8.05
C CYS A 51 -40.98 17.66 9.20
N ASP A 52 -40.65 16.40 8.94
CA ASP A 52 -40.62 15.36 9.96
C ASP A 52 -39.49 15.64 10.97
N TRP A 53 -38.31 16.07 10.51
CA TRP A 53 -37.22 16.51 11.38
C TRP A 53 -37.65 17.65 12.32
N PHE A 54 -38.37 18.67 11.82
CA PHE A 54 -38.89 19.76 12.65
C PHE A 54 -39.97 19.30 13.64
N LYS A 55 -40.82 18.33 13.28
CA LYS A 55 -41.81 17.75 14.20
C LYS A 55 -41.13 17.03 15.36
N ASP A 56 -40.02 16.35 15.08
CA ASP A 56 -39.28 15.56 16.06
C ASP A 56 -38.50 16.41 17.08
N GLN A 57 -38.28 17.71 16.82
CA GLN A 57 -37.57 18.60 17.77
C GLN A 57 -38.40 18.97 19.01
N GLY A 58 -39.72 18.76 19.00
CA GLY A 58 -40.64 19.06 20.11
C GLY A 58 -40.92 20.55 20.34
N GLU A 59 -41.70 20.87 21.38
CA GLU A 59 -42.17 22.25 21.67
C GLU A 59 -41.07 23.20 22.17
N GLN A 60 -39.90 22.67 22.57
CA GLN A 60 -38.76 23.44 23.08
C GLN A 60 -37.85 23.97 21.96
N PHE A 61 -38.14 23.66 20.70
CA PHE A 61 -37.31 24.08 19.58
C PHE A 61 -37.48 25.59 19.30
N ASP A 62 -36.41 26.35 19.52
CA ASP A 62 -36.40 27.78 19.24
C ASP A 62 -36.14 28.04 17.74
N ILE A 63 -37.24 28.21 17.01
CA ILE A 63 -37.26 28.56 15.59
C ILE A 63 -36.51 29.86 15.33
N ASN A 64 -36.62 30.87 16.21
CA ASN A 64 -36.00 32.17 16.00
C ASN A 64 -34.46 32.07 16.04
N THR A 65 -33.93 31.25 16.97
CA THR A 65 -32.49 30.99 17.05
C THR A 65 -32.00 30.24 15.81
N PHE A 66 -32.76 29.26 15.32
CA PHE A 66 -32.42 28.55 14.08
C PHE A 66 -32.42 29.48 12.86
N GLU A 67 -33.47 30.28 12.67
CA GLU A 67 -33.56 31.26 11.59
C GLU A 67 -32.43 32.29 11.65
N SER A 68 -32.06 32.76 12.85
CA SER A 68 -30.95 33.70 13.03
C SER A 68 -29.60 33.10 12.61
N LYS A 69 -29.33 31.85 12.98
CA LYS A 69 -28.12 31.14 12.52
C LYS A 69 -28.13 30.98 11.00
N PHE A 70 -29.26 30.58 10.42
CA PHE A 70 -29.38 30.43 8.98
C PHE A 70 -29.14 31.75 8.26
N ASN A 71 -29.85 32.82 8.63
CA ASN A 71 -29.83 34.10 7.93
C ASN A 71 -28.52 34.88 8.10
N PHE A 72 -27.93 34.87 9.30
CA PHE A 72 -26.78 35.75 9.59
C PHE A 72 -25.44 35.03 9.59
N HIS A 73 -25.44 33.72 9.86
CA HIS A 73 -24.20 32.94 10.04
C HIS A 73 -23.95 31.94 8.90
N THR A 74 -24.91 31.71 8.01
CA THR A 74 -24.68 30.92 6.79
C THR A 74 -24.15 31.83 5.68
N LYS A 75 -23.06 31.41 5.04
CA LYS A 75 -22.49 32.09 3.88
C LYS A 75 -22.54 31.14 2.69
N VAL A 76 -23.00 31.64 1.55
CA VAL A 76 -23.02 30.91 0.29
C VAL A 76 -21.89 31.45 -0.58
N ILE A 77 -21.04 30.55 -1.08
CA ILE A 77 -20.06 30.89 -2.09
C ILE A 77 -20.75 30.76 -3.44
N TRP A 78 -21.02 31.89 -4.09
CA TRP A 78 -21.68 31.95 -5.38
C TRP A 78 -20.66 32.36 -6.45
N TYR A 79 -20.47 31.51 -7.45
CA TYR A 79 -19.65 31.81 -8.61
C TYR A 79 -20.55 32.20 -9.77
N GLU A 80 -20.64 33.49 -10.06
CA GLU A 80 -21.34 33.99 -11.23
C GLU A 80 -20.41 33.92 -12.44
N THR A 81 -20.77 33.11 -13.44
CA THR A 81 -20.00 32.95 -14.67
C THR A 81 -20.54 33.87 -15.76
N SER A 82 -19.66 34.42 -16.60
CA SER A 82 -20.10 35.24 -17.73
C SER A 82 -20.80 34.38 -18.79
N LYS A 83 -21.79 34.93 -19.51
CA LYS A 83 -22.55 34.19 -20.57
C LYS A 83 -21.67 33.65 -21.71
N ALA A 84 -20.42 34.10 -21.81
CA ALA A 84 -19.47 33.68 -22.83
C ALA A 84 -18.63 32.45 -22.42
N GLU A 85 -18.68 32.04 -21.15
CA GLU A 85 -17.92 30.90 -20.64
C GLU A 85 -18.82 29.70 -20.38
N ASP A 86 -18.36 28.49 -20.71
CA ASP A 86 -19.10 27.26 -20.45
C ASP A 86 -19.06 26.90 -18.97
N SER A 87 -20.23 26.95 -18.33
CA SER A 87 -20.45 26.56 -16.93
C SER A 87 -19.99 25.13 -16.63
N ILE A 88 -20.06 24.21 -17.61
CA ILE A 88 -19.61 22.82 -17.47
C ILE A 88 -18.08 22.77 -17.42
N ASP A 89 -17.38 23.55 -18.24
CA ASP A 89 -15.92 23.62 -18.23
C ASP A 89 -15.37 24.30 -16.98
N ILE A 90 -16.05 25.35 -16.49
CA ILE A 90 -15.71 26.01 -15.22
C ILE A 90 -15.94 25.06 -14.06
N PHE A 91 -17.09 24.38 -14.01
CA PHE A 91 -17.37 23.35 -13.01
C PHE A 91 -16.33 22.25 -13.06
N THR A 92 -16.03 21.72 -14.25
CA THR A 92 -15.03 20.66 -14.43
C THR A 92 -13.66 21.14 -13.96
N ARG A 93 -13.23 22.36 -14.26
CA ARG A 93 -11.93 22.92 -13.84
C ARG A 93 -11.85 23.18 -12.33
N ILE A 94 -12.91 23.71 -11.72
CA ILE A 94 -13.03 23.87 -10.26
C ILE A 94 -12.97 22.50 -9.56
N ASN A 95 -13.55 21.47 -10.18
CA ASN A 95 -13.53 20.11 -9.66
C ASN A 95 -12.28 19.31 -10.08
N SER A 96 -11.57 19.71 -11.12
CA SER A 96 -10.40 19.02 -11.71
C SER A 96 -9.12 19.21 -10.90
N GLY A 97 -9.20 19.98 -9.81
CA GLY A 97 -8.17 20.09 -8.79
C GLY A 97 -8.70 19.79 -7.39
N LYS A 98 -9.88 19.16 -7.24
CA LYS A 98 -10.37 18.74 -5.93
C LYS A 98 -9.38 17.75 -5.35
N ILE A 99 -8.53 18.22 -4.45
CA ILE A 99 -7.79 17.36 -3.55
C ILE A 99 -8.88 16.65 -2.74
N PRO A 100 -9.05 15.32 -2.89
CA PRO A 100 -10.00 14.61 -2.06
C PRO A 100 -9.68 14.95 -0.62
N LEU A 101 -10.69 15.27 0.20
CA LEU A 101 -10.52 15.40 1.63
C LEU A 101 -10.16 14.00 2.15
N THR A 102 -8.88 13.63 2.07
CA THR A 102 -8.30 12.41 2.63
C THR A 102 -8.07 12.61 4.11
N ASN A 103 -7.78 11.54 4.84
CA ASN A 103 -7.37 11.70 6.24
C ASN A 103 -6.13 12.58 6.33
N ALA A 104 -5.16 12.42 5.43
CA ALA A 104 -3.96 13.24 5.39
C ALA A 104 -4.27 14.74 5.28
N GLU A 105 -5.12 15.16 4.33
CA GLU A 105 -5.43 16.58 4.14
C GLU A 105 -6.25 17.16 5.31
N LEU A 106 -7.19 16.39 5.86
CA LEU A 106 -7.96 16.81 7.03
C LEU A 106 -7.07 16.95 8.27
N ILE A 107 -6.13 16.02 8.48
CA ILE A 107 -5.15 16.07 9.57
C ILE A 107 -4.19 17.24 9.36
N LYS A 108 -3.72 17.49 8.14
CA LYS A 108 -2.88 18.65 7.80
C LYS A 108 -3.57 19.96 8.20
N ALA A 109 -4.86 20.09 7.93
CA ALA A 109 -5.65 21.24 8.34
C ALA A 109 -5.70 21.41 9.87
N LEU A 110 -5.78 20.31 10.66
CA LEU A 110 -5.73 20.37 12.12
C LEU A 110 -4.40 20.94 12.62
N PHE A 111 -3.27 20.51 12.05
CA PHE A 111 -1.94 20.98 12.44
C PHE A 111 -1.69 22.45 12.06
N LEU A 112 -2.24 22.89 10.92
CA LEU A 112 -2.04 24.25 10.42
C LEU A 112 -3.09 25.26 10.91
N ASN A 113 -4.10 24.84 11.66
CA ASN A 113 -5.17 25.73 12.09
C ASN A 113 -4.67 26.82 13.05
N SER A 114 -4.84 28.09 12.66
CA SER A 114 -4.43 29.26 13.43
C SER A 114 -5.14 29.39 14.79
N SER A 115 -6.34 28.81 14.94
CA SER A 115 -7.08 28.83 16.21
C SER A 115 -6.36 28.08 17.33
N ASN A 116 -5.38 27.24 17.00
CA ASN A 116 -4.63 26.46 17.99
C ASN A 116 -3.50 27.26 18.67
N PHE A 117 -3.29 28.51 18.27
CA PHE A 117 -2.16 29.35 18.66
C PHE A 117 -2.62 30.73 19.20
N THR A 118 -3.65 30.72 20.06
CA THR A 118 -4.37 31.92 20.49
C THR A 118 -3.54 33.00 21.20
N ASN A 119 -2.31 32.68 21.64
CA ASN A 119 -1.44 33.58 22.43
C ASN A 119 -0.08 33.89 21.76
N THR A 120 0.07 33.58 20.47
CA THR A 120 1.36 33.59 19.79
C THR A 120 1.43 34.74 18.78
N ASP A 121 2.56 35.44 18.74
CA ASP A 121 2.82 36.51 17.76
C ASP A 121 2.57 35.97 16.33
N THR A 122 1.88 36.75 15.51
CA THR A 122 1.53 36.42 14.11
C THR A 122 2.73 35.95 13.28
N GLU A 123 3.91 36.53 13.47
CA GLU A 123 5.12 36.07 12.76
C GLU A 123 5.63 34.72 13.29
N LYS A 124 5.56 34.48 14.60
CA LYS A 124 5.93 33.18 15.19
C LYS A 124 4.97 32.07 14.75
N LEU A 125 3.68 32.36 14.66
CA LEU A 125 2.67 31.46 14.11
C LEU A 125 3.01 31.07 12.66
N ARG A 126 3.28 32.06 11.82
CA ARG A 126 3.65 31.86 10.41
C ARG A 126 4.88 30.98 10.27
N LEU A 127 5.94 31.27 11.04
CA LEU A 127 7.18 30.48 11.02
C LEU A 127 6.94 29.02 11.41
N LYS A 128 6.09 28.78 12.41
CA LYS A 128 5.79 27.43 12.89
C LYS A 128 4.94 26.62 11.92
N GLN A 129 3.96 27.26 11.28
CA GLN A 129 3.18 26.64 10.21
C GLN A 129 4.09 26.28 9.01
N LEU A 130 5.05 27.15 8.67
CA LEU A 130 6.05 26.88 7.63
C LEU A 130 6.97 25.71 8.01
N GLU A 131 7.40 25.63 9.27
CA GLU A 131 8.20 24.50 9.79
C GLU A 131 7.44 23.18 9.61
N ILE A 132 6.20 23.09 10.11
CA ILE A 132 5.36 21.89 9.99
C ILE A 132 5.13 21.52 8.53
N ALA A 133 4.82 22.51 7.67
CA ALA A 133 4.59 22.26 6.25
C ALA A 133 5.85 21.73 5.54
N SER A 134 7.01 22.31 5.81
CA SER A 134 8.30 21.86 5.25
C SER A 134 8.65 20.45 5.72
N GLU A 135 8.45 20.16 7.01
CA GLU A 135 8.71 18.83 7.56
C GLU A 135 7.72 17.78 7.03
N TRP A 136 6.46 18.16 6.84
CA TRP A 136 5.47 17.33 6.17
C TRP A 136 5.92 16.95 4.76
N ASP A 137 6.33 17.94 3.96
CA ASP A 137 6.76 17.73 2.59
C ASP A 137 8.01 16.84 2.52
N ARG A 138 8.95 16.99 3.48
CA ARG A 138 10.11 16.07 3.62
C ARG A 138 9.66 14.63 3.87
N ILE A 139 8.74 14.43 4.81
CA ILE A 139 8.25 13.10 5.18
C ILE A 139 7.55 12.46 3.97
N GLU A 140 6.66 13.20 3.31
CA GLU A 140 5.96 12.72 2.13
C GLU A 140 6.94 12.39 1.01
N TYR A 141 7.88 13.27 0.69
CA TYR A 141 8.89 13.04 -0.33
C TYR A 141 9.72 11.79 -0.05
N ALA A 142 10.16 11.58 1.18
CA ALA A 142 10.91 10.38 1.56
C ALA A 142 10.06 9.10 1.42
N LEU A 143 8.79 9.15 1.80
CA LEU A 143 7.89 8.00 1.65
C LEU A 143 7.53 7.71 0.20
N GLN A 144 7.67 8.68 -0.71
CA GLN A 144 7.49 8.48 -2.16
C GLN A 144 8.65 7.71 -2.81
N ASP A 145 9.81 7.55 -2.15
CA ASP A 145 10.84 6.59 -2.58
C ASP A 145 10.30 5.16 -2.50
N ASP A 146 10.13 4.50 -3.63
CA ASP A 146 9.59 3.14 -3.70
C ASP A 146 10.48 2.12 -2.96
N SER A 147 11.81 2.32 -2.94
CA SER A 147 12.70 1.46 -2.16
C SER A 147 12.38 1.54 -0.66
N PHE A 148 12.14 2.75 -0.15
CA PHE A 148 11.72 2.95 1.24
C PHE A 148 10.30 2.45 1.49
N TRP A 149 9.36 2.77 0.59
CA TRP A 149 7.95 2.42 0.73
C TRP A 149 7.71 0.92 0.76
N TYR A 150 8.35 0.18 -0.16
CA TYR A 150 8.25 -1.28 -0.22
C TYR A 150 9.09 -1.96 0.86
N PHE A 151 10.04 -1.29 1.50
CA PHE A 151 10.69 -1.83 2.70
C PHE A 151 9.70 -1.88 3.89
N ILE A 152 8.95 -0.81 4.14
CA ILE A 152 8.07 -0.69 5.32
C ILE A 152 6.66 -1.29 5.15
N ASN A 153 6.25 -1.67 3.93
CA ASN A 153 4.92 -2.23 3.63
C ASN A 153 5.03 -3.67 3.10
N LYS A 154 4.11 -4.56 3.48
CA LYS A 154 4.08 -5.94 2.97
C LYS A 154 3.65 -6.02 1.50
N SER A 155 2.67 -5.22 1.12
CA SER A 155 2.05 -5.20 -0.21
C SER A 155 1.87 -3.76 -0.70
N GLU A 156 1.59 -3.62 -1.99
CA GLU A 156 1.26 -2.33 -2.59
C GLU A 156 0.03 -1.72 -1.90
N ASN A 157 0.18 -0.46 -1.48
CA ASN A 157 -0.84 0.30 -0.78
C ASN A 157 -1.09 1.58 -1.60
N ASN A 158 -2.25 1.67 -2.24
CA ASN A 158 -2.64 2.77 -3.14
C ASN A 158 -3.13 4.01 -2.37
N VAL A 159 -2.35 4.45 -1.38
CA VAL A 159 -2.68 5.66 -0.61
C VAL A 159 -2.13 6.87 -1.37
N ALA A 160 -2.99 7.85 -1.66
CA ALA A 160 -2.61 9.04 -2.44
C ALA A 160 -1.54 9.90 -1.74
N THR A 161 -1.60 9.99 -0.40
CA THR A 161 -0.62 10.71 0.43
C THR A 161 0.01 9.71 1.39
N ARG A 162 1.29 9.36 1.18
CA ARG A 162 1.93 8.23 1.89
C ARG A 162 2.16 8.51 3.37
N ILE A 163 2.25 9.77 3.81
CA ILE A 163 2.31 10.16 5.23
C ILE A 163 1.10 9.66 6.04
N GLU A 164 -0.04 9.41 5.39
CA GLU A 164 -1.21 8.80 6.02
C GLU A 164 -0.87 7.42 6.62
N TYR A 165 0.13 6.73 6.07
CA TYR A 165 0.66 5.50 6.65
C TYR A 165 1.14 5.70 8.08
N ILE A 166 1.88 6.79 8.36
CA ILE A 166 2.36 7.10 9.70
C ILE A 166 1.19 7.41 10.63
N PHE A 167 0.20 8.15 10.15
CA PHE A 167 -1.02 8.43 10.93
C PHE A 167 -1.75 7.14 11.29
N ASN A 168 -1.87 6.24 10.32
CA ASN A 168 -2.45 4.93 10.54
C ASN A 168 -1.64 4.19 11.62
N LEU A 169 -0.31 4.14 11.54
CA LEU A 169 0.55 3.50 12.57
C LEU A 169 0.39 4.07 13.99
N MET A 170 -0.15 5.28 14.12
CA MET A 170 -0.46 5.92 15.40
C MET A 170 -1.88 5.61 15.90
N SER A 171 -2.85 5.37 15.00
CA SER A 171 -4.22 5.02 15.37
C SER A 171 -4.36 3.49 15.53
N ASP A 172 -4.70 3.03 16.73
CA ASP A 172 -4.95 1.60 17.00
C ASP A 172 -6.34 1.12 16.52
N ASN A 173 -7.23 2.05 16.16
CA ASN A 173 -8.62 1.77 15.81
C ASN A 173 -8.88 2.04 14.32
N PHE A 174 -8.88 0.97 13.53
CA PHE A 174 -9.57 0.98 12.24
C PHE A 174 -11.05 0.69 12.52
N GLY A 175 -11.84 1.73 12.74
CA GLY A 175 -13.27 1.57 12.45
C GLY A 175 -13.43 1.36 10.95
N ASP A 176 -14.51 0.72 10.51
CA ASP A 176 -14.85 0.59 9.07
C ASP A 176 -15.10 1.95 8.39
N ASP A 177 -15.02 3.05 9.14
CA ASP A 177 -15.15 4.41 8.65
C ASP A 177 -13.89 4.88 7.90
N LYS A 178 -14.12 5.41 6.70
CA LYS A 178 -13.10 5.99 5.81
C LYS A 178 -12.28 7.10 6.48
N TYR A 179 -12.85 7.80 7.45
CA TYR A 179 -12.29 8.93 8.18
C TYR A 179 -11.82 8.58 9.60
N SER A 180 -11.74 7.30 9.95
CA SER A 180 -11.33 6.82 11.29
C SER A 180 -10.01 7.42 11.78
N THR A 181 -9.00 7.49 10.91
CA THR A 181 -7.70 8.10 11.22
C THR A 181 -7.84 9.58 11.51
N PHE A 182 -8.62 10.32 10.72
CA PHE A 182 -8.90 11.74 11.00
C PHE A 182 -9.62 11.91 12.35
N TYR A 183 -10.64 11.10 12.65
CA TYR A 183 -11.37 11.20 13.92
C TYR A 183 -10.45 10.95 15.12
N PHE A 184 -9.54 9.97 15.03
CA PHE A 184 -8.52 9.75 16.06
C PHE A 184 -7.68 11.00 16.35
N PHE A 185 -7.21 11.70 15.31
CA PHE A 185 -6.46 12.95 15.49
C PHE A 185 -7.36 14.09 15.97
N SER A 186 -8.57 14.23 15.43
CA SER A 186 -9.54 15.25 15.87
C SER A 186 -9.79 15.16 17.38
N GLU A 187 -9.92 13.94 17.92
CA GLU A 187 -10.06 13.71 19.36
C GLU A 187 -8.81 14.11 20.16
N LYS A 188 -7.60 13.90 19.61
CA LYS A 188 -6.33 14.35 20.19
C LYS A 188 -6.18 15.89 20.20
N PHE A 189 -6.93 16.61 19.37
CA PHE A 189 -6.87 18.07 19.23
C PHE A 189 -8.04 18.81 19.88
N LYS A 190 -8.80 18.17 20.78
CA LYS A 190 -10.01 18.77 21.40
C LYS A 190 -9.77 20.10 22.08
N ASN A 191 -8.67 20.26 22.81
CA ASN A 191 -8.41 21.48 23.58
C ASN A 191 -7.77 22.59 22.71
N LYS A 192 -7.42 22.29 21.46
CA LYS A 192 -6.89 23.24 20.47
C LYS A 192 -5.72 24.05 21.02
N THR A 193 -4.77 23.37 21.68
CA THR A 193 -3.61 24.03 22.28
C THR A 193 -2.34 23.87 21.44
N GLU A 194 -1.46 24.87 21.51
CA GLU A 194 -0.15 24.83 20.87
C GLU A 194 0.70 23.63 21.34
N ASN A 195 0.56 23.26 22.63
CA ASN A 195 1.29 22.14 23.21
C ASN A 195 0.84 20.79 22.62
N GLU A 196 -0.47 20.61 22.39
CA GLU A 196 -0.99 19.39 21.73
C GLU A 196 -0.46 19.25 20.30
N ILE A 197 -0.39 20.34 19.54
CA ILE A 197 0.25 20.35 18.21
C ILE A 197 1.69 19.89 18.31
N ASN A 198 2.47 20.50 19.20
CA ASN A 198 3.88 20.18 19.35
C ASN A 198 4.08 18.71 19.71
N VAL A 199 3.34 18.21 20.70
CA VAL A 199 3.49 16.83 21.17
C VAL A 199 3.12 15.84 20.08
N ASN A 200 1.98 16.03 19.39
CA ASN A 200 1.55 15.12 18.33
C ASN A 200 2.44 15.20 17.08
N TRP A 201 2.95 16.38 16.71
CA TRP A 201 3.87 16.53 15.58
C TRP A 201 5.22 15.87 15.88
N GLN A 202 5.74 16.03 17.10
CA GLN A 202 6.96 15.34 17.54
C GLN A 202 6.78 13.82 17.56
N GLU A 203 5.59 13.33 17.89
CA GLU A 203 5.27 11.91 17.79
C GLU A 203 5.34 11.40 16.34
N ILE A 204 4.70 12.11 15.39
CA ILE A 204 4.77 11.80 13.94
C ILE A 204 6.23 11.75 13.47
N LYS A 205 7.03 12.74 13.85
CA LYS A 205 8.46 12.81 13.52
C LYS A 205 9.23 11.62 14.09
N LYS A 206 8.95 11.21 15.33
CA LYS A 206 9.58 10.03 15.93
C LYS A 206 9.29 8.75 15.15
N TYR A 207 8.05 8.55 14.72
CA TYR A 207 7.70 7.41 13.87
C TYR A 207 8.49 7.45 12.56
N PHE A 208 8.48 8.59 11.86
CA PHE A 208 9.23 8.75 10.61
C PHE A 208 10.73 8.50 10.78
N GLN A 209 11.36 9.15 11.76
CA GLN A 209 12.79 9.01 12.04
C GLN A 209 13.19 7.58 12.43
N THR A 210 12.30 6.85 13.11
CA THR A 210 12.53 5.44 13.44
C THR A 210 12.55 4.58 12.17
N LEU A 211 11.60 4.79 11.26
CA LEU A 211 11.57 4.10 9.97
C LEU A 211 12.78 4.47 9.11
N GLU A 212 13.20 5.73 9.14
CA GLU A 212 14.39 6.25 8.45
C GLU A 212 15.68 5.61 9.02
N GLU A 213 15.82 5.50 10.35
CA GLU A 213 16.94 4.78 11.02
C GLU A 213 17.01 3.33 10.54
N TRP A 214 15.87 2.64 10.47
CA TRP A 214 15.81 1.26 10.00
C TRP A 214 16.19 1.12 8.54
N TYR A 215 15.74 2.06 7.69
CA TYR A 215 16.03 2.04 6.27
C TYR A 215 17.52 2.31 5.97
N TYR A 216 18.16 3.22 6.70
CA TYR A 216 19.56 3.56 6.45
C TYR A 216 20.56 2.61 7.13
N ASN A 217 20.18 1.99 8.24
CA ASN A 217 21.02 0.99 8.88
C ASN A 217 20.95 -0.33 8.09
N ARG A 218 22.09 -0.79 7.55
CA ARG A 218 22.18 -2.00 6.71
C ARG A 218 21.59 -3.23 7.38
N GLU A 219 21.90 -3.47 8.65
CA GLU A 219 21.43 -4.68 9.35
C GLU A 219 19.93 -4.61 9.66
N LEU A 220 19.44 -3.46 10.13
CA LEU A 220 18.02 -3.25 10.41
C LEU A 220 17.18 -3.32 9.14
N TYR A 221 17.64 -2.70 8.05
CA TYR A 221 16.97 -2.74 6.75
C TYR A 221 16.70 -4.17 6.31
N HIS A 222 17.73 -5.01 6.34
CA HIS A 222 17.62 -6.40 5.91
C HIS A 222 16.76 -7.24 6.84
N LYS A 223 16.99 -7.18 8.15
CA LYS A 223 16.29 -8.03 9.12
C LYS A 223 14.84 -7.61 9.34
N ILE A 224 14.55 -6.31 9.42
CA ILE A 224 13.17 -5.81 9.55
C ILE A 224 12.42 -5.99 8.23
N GLY A 225 13.07 -5.73 7.10
CA GLY A 225 12.46 -5.91 5.78
C GLY A 225 12.12 -7.37 5.53
N TYR A 226 12.96 -8.30 6.01
CA TYR A 226 12.65 -9.72 6.06
C TYR A 226 11.38 -10.03 6.87
N LEU A 227 11.33 -9.59 8.14
CA LEU A 227 10.17 -9.80 9.02
C LEU A 227 8.87 -9.26 8.40
N ILE A 228 8.89 -8.04 7.86
CA ILE A 228 7.73 -7.45 7.18
C ILE A 228 7.31 -8.28 5.96
N SER A 229 8.28 -8.79 5.20
CA SER A 229 8.01 -9.57 3.98
C SER A 229 7.37 -10.93 4.26
N ILE A 230 7.76 -11.60 5.35
CA ILE A 230 7.11 -12.85 5.80
C ILE A 230 5.78 -12.60 6.52
N GLY A 231 5.52 -11.36 6.93
CA GLY A 231 4.20 -10.91 7.40
C GLY A 231 4.13 -10.45 8.85
N THR A 232 5.27 -10.25 9.53
CA THR A 232 5.30 -9.62 10.85
C THR A 232 4.73 -8.20 10.75
N ASN A 233 3.78 -7.88 11.62
CA ASN A 233 3.15 -6.57 11.64
C ASN A 233 4.14 -5.50 12.13
N ILE A 234 4.39 -4.47 11.30
CA ILE A 234 5.30 -3.37 11.64
C ILE A 234 4.92 -2.65 12.94
N ARG A 235 3.64 -2.62 13.32
CA ARG A 235 3.19 -2.04 14.60
C ARG A 235 3.76 -2.80 15.78
N SER A 236 3.82 -4.13 15.69
CA SER A 236 4.43 -4.98 16.72
C SER A 236 5.93 -4.66 16.83
N ILE A 237 6.62 -4.53 15.69
CA ILE A 237 8.05 -4.15 15.64
C ILE A 237 8.26 -2.77 16.28
N LEU A 238 7.41 -1.79 15.97
CA LEU A 238 7.46 -0.43 16.54
C LEU A 238 7.16 -0.40 18.05
N LYS A 239 6.27 -1.28 18.53
CA LYS A 239 6.00 -1.44 19.97
C LYS A 239 7.25 -1.95 20.68
N GLU A 240 7.86 -3.02 20.18
CA GLU A 240 9.09 -3.60 20.74
C GLU A 240 10.25 -2.60 20.72
N LYS A 241 10.38 -1.79 19.66
CA LYS A 241 11.39 -0.72 19.56
C LYS A 241 11.22 0.39 20.61
N ARG A 242 9.99 0.66 21.07
CA ARG A 242 9.69 1.67 22.09
C ARG A 242 10.01 1.18 23.49
N GLU A 243 9.84 -0.10 23.75
CA GLU A 243 10.03 -0.71 25.07
C GLU A 243 11.46 -1.18 25.33
N LYS A 244 12.30 -1.28 24.28
CA LYS A 244 13.65 -1.85 24.34
C LYS A 244 14.75 -0.83 24.02
N THR A 245 15.91 -1.01 24.64
CA THR A 245 17.15 -0.35 24.23
C THR A 245 17.58 -0.80 22.83
N LYS A 246 18.57 -0.12 22.23
CA LYS A 246 19.07 -0.46 20.89
C LYS A 246 19.60 -1.89 20.80
N THR A 247 20.34 -2.34 21.80
CA THR A 247 20.93 -3.69 21.86
C THR A 247 19.87 -4.76 22.09
N GLU A 248 18.94 -4.52 23.02
CA GLU A 248 17.81 -5.42 23.28
C GLU A 248 16.91 -5.57 22.06
N PHE A 249 16.64 -4.48 21.34
CA PHE A 249 15.83 -4.50 20.13
C PHE A 249 16.51 -5.29 19.00
N ALA A 250 17.82 -5.10 18.79
CA ALA A 250 18.57 -5.87 17.80
C ALA A 250 18.57 -7.38 18.13
N ASN A 251 18.70 -7.73 19.41
CA ASN A 251 18.61 -9.11 19.86
C ASN A 251 17.19 -9.67 19.70
N TRP A 252 16.16 -8.88 19.99
CA TRP A 252 14.77 -9.28 19.79
C TRP A 252 14.48 -9.59 18.31
N ILE A 253 14.93 -8.75 17.38
CA ILE A 253 14.79 -9.02 15.93
C ILE A 253 15.41 -10.38 15.57
N LYS A 254 16.61 -10.67 16.08
CA LYS A 254 17.29 -11.95 15.81
C LYS A 254 16.48 -13.12 16.38
N GLN A 255 15.98 -13.01 17.61
CA GLN A 255 15.15 -14.03 18.24
C GLN A 255 13.84 -14.26 17.49
N GLU A 256 13.20 -13.20 17.00
CA GLU A 256 11.96 -13.29 16.22
C GLU A 256 12.19 -14.05 14.91
N ILE A 257 13.32 -13.79 14.22
CA ILE A 257 13.70 -14.52 13.01
C ILE A 257 13.96 -16.00 13.34
N GLU A 258 14.73 -16.29 14.40
CA GLU A 258 15.03 -17.66 14.83
C GLU A 258 13.78 -18.44 15.25
N ALA A 259 12.82 -17.77 15.91
CA ALA A 259 11.58 -18.38 16.37
C ALA A 259 10.73 -18.94 15.22
N ASN A 260 10.76 -18.30 14.04
CA ASN A 260 10.03 -18.78 12.86
C ASN A 260 10.52 -20.14 12.34
N PHE A 261 11.77 -20.53 12.67
CA PHE A 261 12.41 -21.74 12.14
C PHE A 261 12.78 -22.77 13.22
N LYS A 262 12.42 -22.52 14.48
CA LYS A 262 12.86 -23.37 15.61
C LYS A 262 12.45 -24.85 15.49
N LEU A 263 11.35 -25.14 14.80
CA LEU A 263 10.82 -26.49 14.59
C LEU A 263 11.00 -26.99 13.15
N VAL A 264 11.76 -26.26 12.32
CA VAL A 264 11.94 -26.60 10.92
C VAL A 264 13.19 -27.45 10.76
N ASN A 265 13.02 -28.69 10.27
CA ASN A 265 14.14 -29.50 9.82
C ASN A 265 14.49 -29.12 8.38
N LEU A 266 15.68 -28.53 8.17
CA LEU A 266 16.13 -28.10 6.84
C LEU A 266 16.28 -29.26 5.85
N GLU A 267 16.57 -30.47 6.34
CA GLU A 267 16.77 -31.66 5.50
C GLU A 267 15.46 -32.22 4.94
N GLU A 268 14.32 -31.90 5.58
CA GLU A 268 12.98 -32.35 5.19
C GLU A 268 12.22 -31.28 4.38
N LEU A 269 12.87 -30.16 4.04
CA LEU A 269 12.25 -29.10 3.26
C LEU A 269 12.20 -29.45 1.78
N GLU A 270 10.99 -29.59 1.27
CA GLU A 270 10.70 -29.87 -0.13
C GLU A 270 9.91 -28.75 -0.82
N TYR A 271 9.95 -28.74 -2.15
CA TYR A 271 9.21 -27.81 -3.01
C TYR A 271 7.74 -27.68 -2.58
N ASN A 272 7.20 -26.46 -2.63
CA ASN A 272 5.89 -26.06 -2.07
C ASN A 272 5.74 -26.18 -0.54
N GLY A 273 6.80 -26.54 0.19
CA GLY A 273 6.81 -26.49 1.64
C GLY A 273 6.61 -25.07 2.17
N LYS A 274 5.79 -24.94 3.23
CA LYS A 274 5.38 -23.65 3.82
C LYS A 274 6.54 -22.68 4.07
N TYR A 275 7.65 -23.20 4.61
CA TYR A 275 8.80 -22.40 5.04
C TYR A 275 9.87 -22.19 3.97
N VAL A 276 9.78 -22.89 2.82
CA VAL A 276 10.84 -22.86 1.80
C VAL A 276 11.08 -21.45 1.29
N ARG A 277 10.01 -20.73 0.92
CA ARG A 277 10.11 -19.35 0.43
C ARG A 277 10.74 -18.41 1.47
N GLU A 278 10.34 -18.55 2.72
CA GLU A 278 10.82 -17.72 3.83
C GLU A 278 12.29 -17.98 4.14
N ILE A 279 12.73 -19.24 4.02
CA ILE A 279 14.12 -19.65 4.24
C ILE A 279 15.01 -19.22 3.08
N LEU A 280 14.57 -19.39 1.84
CA LEU A 280 15.33 -18.91 0.68
C LEU A 280 15.50 -17.39 0.70
N LEU A 281 14.45 -16.65 1.12
CA LEU A 281 14.55 -15.21 1.29
C LEU A 281 15.56 -14.84 2.38
N LEU A 282 15.51 -15.54 3.52
CA LEU A 282 16.47 -15.33 4.61
C LEU A 282 17.90 -15.67 4.17
N HIS A 283 18.08 -16.76 3.43
CA HIS A 283 19.37 -17.17 2.89
C HIS A 283 19.95 -16.08 1.98
N ASN A 284 19.17 -15.57 1.02
CA ASN A 284 19.61 -14.50 0.13
C ASN A 284 20.04 -13.25 0.92
N ILE A 285 19.21 -12.84 1.88
CA ILE A 285 19.49 -11.67 2.73
C ILE A 285 20.74 -11.89 3.60
N GLN A 286 20.88 -13.07 4.21
CA GLN A 286 22.00 -13.38 5.09
C GLN A 286 23.32 -13.50 4.32
N THR A 287 23.29 -14.06 3.10
CA THR A 287 24.44 -14.11 2.20
C THR A 287 24.93 -12.70 1.86
N MET A 288 24.00 -11.77 1.56
CA MET A 288 24.36 -10.36 1.38
C MET A 288 24.94 -9.75 2.65
N LEU A 289 24.31 -9.96 3.81
CA LEU A 289 24.80 -9.41 5.08
C LEU A 289 26.21 -9.90 5.45
N ASN A 290 26.51 -11.18 5.19
CA ASN A 290 27.81 -11.79 5.44
C ASN A 290 28.92 -11.25 4.53
N ASN A 291 28.58 -10.72 3.37
CA ASN A 291 29.53 -10.04 2.51
C ASN A 291 29.76 -8.61 3.02
N GLU A 292 30.81 -8.40 3.81
CA GLU A 292 31.14 -7.09 4.38
C GLU A 292 31.70 -6.10 3.36
N GLU A 293 32.23 -6.60 2.23
CA GLU A 293 32.79 -5.78 1.15
C GLU A 293 31.70 -5.18 0.24
N GLU A 294 30.51 -5.79 0.23
CA GLU A 294 29.37 -5.31 -0.55
C GLU A 294 28.38 -4.49 0.29
N THR A 295 28.12 -3.27 -0.16
CA THR A 295 27.14 -2.36 0.47
C THR A 295 25.74 -2.46 -0.14
N THR A 296 25.55 -3.37 -1.11
CA THR A 296 24.27 -3.58 -1.79
C THR A 296 23.18 -4.00 -0.81
N ARG A 297 21.96 -3.54 -1.08
CA ARG A 297 20.77 -3.84 -0.29
C ARG A 297 19.87 -4.81 -1.04
N PHE A 298 19.25 -5.73 -0.31
CA PHE A 298 18.22 -6.59 -0.88
C PHE A 298 17.07 -5.73 -1.44
N PRO A 299 16.66 -5.89 -2.70
CA PRO A 299 15.69 -5.01 -3.35
C PRO A 299 14.25 -5.43 -3.01
N PHE A 300 13.75 -5.06 -1.82
CA PHE A 300 12.39 -5.41 -1.38
C PHE A 300 11.30 -4.92 -2.34
N GLU A 301 11.53 -3.78 -3.00
CA GLU A 301 10.65 -3.28 -4.06
C GLU A 301 10.48 -4.30 -5.18
N ARG A 302 11.58 -4.76 -5.79
CA ARG A 302 11.56 -5.76 -6.87
C ARG A 302 10.99 -7.09 -6.40
N TYR A 303 11.40 -7.54 -5.22
CA TYR A 303 10.89 -8.77 -4.61
C TYR A 303 9.36 -8.79 -4.52
N LYS A 304 8.75 -7.64 -4.18
CA LYS A 304 7.30 -7.50 -4.00
C LYS A 304 6.56 -7.22 -5.32
N LYS A 305 7.11 -6.38 -6.21
CA LYS A 305 6.50 -6.04 -7.51
C LYS A 305 6.58 -7.19 -8.53
N GLU A 306 7.70 -7.90 -8.59
CA GLU A 306 7.96 -8.90 -9.65
C GLU A 306 7.47 -10.31 -9.31
N LEU A 307 6.71 -10.48 -8.22
CA LEU A 307 6.07 -11.73 -7.79
C LEU A 307 7.04 -12.92 -7.81
N TRP A 308 8.13 -12.81 -7.04
CA TRP A 308 9.16 -13.84 -6.98
C TRP A 308 8.56 -15.18 -6.50
N ASN A 309 8.97 -16.28 -7.15
CA ASN A 309 8.51 -17.63 -6.87
C ASN A 309 9.69 -18.55 -6.55
N VAL A 310 9.36 -19.67 -5.89
CA VAL A 310 10.32 -20.76 -5.69
C VAL A 310 10.42 -21.54 -7.00
N GLU A 311 11.64 -21.73 -7.48
CA GLU A 311 11.94 -22.42 -8.72
C GLU A 311 13.08 -23.41 -8.50
N HIS A 312 13.08 -24.49 -9.27
CA HIS A 312 14.20 -25.42 -9.26
C HIS A 312 15.41 -24.84 -10.01
N ILE A 313 16.60 -25.05 -9.44
CA ILE A 313 17.88 -24.67 -10.04
C ILE A 313 18.12 -25.58 -11.25
N HIS A 314 18.08 -26.89 -11.04
CA HIS A 314 18.14 -27.88 -12.12
C HIS A 314 16.71 -28.25 -12.55
N ALA A 315 16.50 -28.31 -13.87
CA ALA A 315 15.22 -28.72 -14.43
C ALA A 315 14.90 -30.17 -14.07
N ILE A 316 13.62 -30.49 -13.98
CA ILE A 316 13.13 -31.86 -13.93
C ILE A 316 13.36 -32.51 -15.30
N ALA A 317 13.96 -33.71 -15.32
CA ALA A 317 14.36 -34.38 -16.56
C ALA A 317 13.18 -34.57 -17.55
N THR A 318 11.98 -34.86 -17.04
CA THR A 318 10.75 -35.04 -17.84
C THR A 318 10.23 -33.75 -18.51
N GLU A 319 10.69 -32.57 -18.09
CA GLU A 319 10.28 -31.27 -18.66
C GLU A 319 11.29 -30.71 -19.67
N VAL A 320 12.47 -31.31 -19.80
CA VAL A 320 13.55 -30.83 -20.68
C VAL A 320 13.21 -31.09 -22.15
N LYS A 321 12.72 -30.06 -22.83
CA LYS A 321 12.54 -30.05 -24.30
C LYS A 321 13.57 -29.14 -24.93
N VAL A 322 14.64 -29.73 -25.46
CA VAL A 322 15.72 -29.01 -26.14
C VAL A 322 15.71 -29.40 -27.62
N LYS A 323 15.73 -28.39 -28.51
CA LYS A 323 15.82 -28.64 -29.95
C LYS A 323 17.12 -29.36 -30.29
N LYS A 324 17.08 -30.28 -31.26
CA LYS A 324 18.24 -31.11 -31.67
C LYS A 324 19.52 -30.30 -31.91
N GLU A 325 19.39 -29.14 -32.56
CA GLU A 325 20.48 -28.19 -32.83
C GLU A 325 21.15 -27.58 -31.59
N SER A 326 20.50 -27.63 -30.42
CA SER A 326 20.97 -27.01 -29.17
C SER A 326 21.31 -28.04 -28.07
N GLN A 327 21.17 -29.35 -28.35
CA GLN A 327 21.37 -30.40 -27.35
C GLN A 327 22.82 -30.48 -26.84
N VAL A 328 23.81 -30.33 -27.72
CA VAL A 328 25.22 -30.34 -27.32
C VAL A 328 25.57 -29.13 -26.45
N ASP A 329 25.05 -27.95 -26.80
CA ASP A 329 25.22 -26.74 -25.99
C ASP A 329 24.54 -26.86 -24.63
N TRP A 330 23.39 -27.53 -24.58
CA TRP A 330 22.74 -27.84 -23.31
C TRP A 330 23.63 -28.75 -22.43
N LEU A 331 24.22 -29.81 -22.99
CA LEU A 331 25.14 -30.68 -22.24
C LEU A 331 26.38 -29.94 -21.74
N LYS A 332 26.99 -29.10 -22.58
CA LYS A 332 28.12 -28.23 -22.18
C LYS A 332 27.80 -27.37 -20.96
N ASN A 333 26.56 -26.92 -20.85
CA ASN A 333 26.14 -26.02 -19.79
C ASN A 333 25.66 -26.73 -18.51
N ASN A 334 25.11 -27.94 -18.64
CA ASN A 334 24.46 -28.67 -17.52
C ASN A 334 25.27 -29.86 -17.01
N PHE A 335 26.18 -30.43 -17.80
CA PHE A 335 26.97 -31.58 -17.35
C PHE A 335 28.32 -31.17 -16.76
N ILE A 336 28.47 -31.38 -15.46
CA ILE A 336 29.76 -31.42 -14.76
C ILE A 336 29.84 -32.75 -14.04
N LYS A 337 30.89 -33.54 -14.27
CA LYS A 337 31.09 -34.82 -13.57
C LYS A 337 31.18 -34.54 -12.06
N THR A 338 30.18 -35.02 -11.32
CA THR A 338 30.14 -35.03 -9.86
C THR A 338 30.22 -36.46 -9.33
N ASN A 339 30.23 -36.62 -8.00
CA ASN A 339 30.24 -37.92 -7.33
C ASN A 339 29.00 -38.79 -7.63
N ASN A 340 27.91 -38.18 -8.13
CA ASN A 340 26.68 -38.88 -8.49
C ASN A 340 26.77 -39.55 -9.88
N HIS A 341 27.71 -39.12 -10.71
CA HIS A 341 27.88 -39.60 -12.08
C HIS A 341 28.86 -40.79 -12.15
N LYS A 342 28.39 -41.96 -11.72
CA LYS A 342 29.23 -43.16 -11.53
C LYS A 342 29.43 -44.01 -12.79
N ASP A 343 28.59 -43.84 -13.81
CA ASP A 343 28.70 -44.62 -15.06
C ASP A 343 29.80 -44.02 -15.96
N GLU A 344 30.97 -44.65 -15.96
CA GLU A 344 32.10 -44.22 -16.79
C GLU A 344 31.81 -44.28 -18.30
N LYS A 345 30.94 -45.20 -18.74
CA LYS A 345 30.60 -45.35 -20.15
C LYS A 345 29.77 -44.16 -20.63
N ILE A 346 28.73 -43.80 -19.88
CA ILE A 346 27.89 -42.62 -20.18
C ILE A 346 28.70 -41.33 -20.05
N ASN A 347 29.54 -41.22 -19.01
CA ASN A 347 30.43 -40.07 -18.83
C ASN A 347 31.36 -39.85 -20.04
N ASN A 348 31.95 -40.92 -20.57
CA ASN A 348 32.83 -40.84 -21.73
C ASN A 348 32.05 -40.54 -23.01
N GLN A 349 30.85 -41.09 -23.17
CA GLN A 349 29.95 -40.78 -24.27
C GLN A 349 29.57 -39.29 -24.29
N ILE A 350 29.16 -38.72 -23.15
CA ILE A 350 28.82 -37.29 -23.04
C ILE A 350 30.04 -36.41 -23.38
N LYS A 351 31.23 -36.76 -22.90
CA LYS A 351 32.46 -36.02 -23.23
C LYS A 351 32.76 -36.04 -24.73
N GLN A 352 32.67 -37.20 -25.38
CA GLN A 352 32.89 -37.32 -26.84
C GLN A 352 31.89 -36.48 -27.63
N ILE A 353 30.60 -36.53 -27.25
CA ILE A 353 29.55 -35.70 -27.87
C ILE A 353 29.87 -34.21 -27.73
N ILE A 354 30.31 -33.78 -26.55
CA ILE A 354 30.66 -32.37 -26.27
C ILE A 354 31.90 -31.94 -27.06
N GLU A 355 32.93 -32.78 -27.15
CA GLU A 355 34.21 -32.50 -27.81
C GLU A 355 34.07 -32.47 -29.35
N ASN A 356 33.38 -33.45 -29.92
CA ASN A 356 33.23 -33.58 -31.37
C ASN A 356 32.01 -32.83 -31.92
N ASN A 357 31.13 -32.34 -31.04
CA ASN A 357 29.88 -31.69 -31.40
C ASN A 357 28.94 -32.65 -32.17
N ASP A 358 28.95 -33.93 -31.79
CA ASP A 358 28.22 -35.00 -32.46
C ASP A 358 26.69 -34.84 -32.26
N PRO A 359 25.88 -35.11 -33.29
CA PRO A 359 24.42 -35.09 -33.16
C PRO A 359 23.95 -36.25 -32.27
N ILE A 360 23.00 -35.95 -31.37
CA ILE A 360 22.43 -36.92 -30.44
C ILE A 360 21.08 -37.41 -31.01
N ASN A 361 20.80 -38.72 -30.89
CA ASN A 361 19.48 -39.24 -31.20
C ASN A 361 18.49 -38.86 -30.08
N GLU A 362 17.19 -38.77 -30.40
CA GLU A 362 16.20 -38.34 -29.39
C GLU A 362 16.06 -39.33 -28.23
N GLU A 363 16.10 -40.65 -28.50
CA GLU A 363 16.06 -41.68 -27.45
C GLU A 363 17.30 -41.60 -26.56
N ASP A 364 18.50 -41.54 -27.15
CA ASP A 364 19.77 -41.39 -26.42
C ASP A 364 19.81 -40.09 -25.61
N PHE A 365 19.20 -39.01 -26.10
CA PHE A 365 19.17 -37.73 -25.40
C PHE A 365 18.33 -37.80 -24.13
N SER A 366 17.21 -38.53 -24.13
CA SER A 366 16.37 -38.69 -22.94
C SER A 366 17.16 -39.40 -21.82
N ASP A 367 17.82 -40.52 -22.15
CA ASP A 367 18.60 -41.28 -21.18
C ASP A 367 19.80 -40.47 -20.64
N ILE A 368 20.43 -39.67 -21.50
CA ILE A 368 21.51 -38.76 -21.10
C ILE A 368 20.97 -37.67 -20.18
N VAL A 369 19.81 -37.07 -20.47
CA VAL A 369 19.19 -36.03 -19.64
C VAL A 369 18.87 -36.58 -18.24
N ASP A 370 18.28 -37.77 -18.17
CA ASP A 370 18.00 -38.47 -16.90
C ASP A 370 19.30 -38.75 -16.12
N TYR A 371 20.36 -39.17 -16.80
CA TYR A 371 21.66 -39.40 -16.16
C TYR A 371 22.34 -38.11 -15.68
N VAL A 372 22.23 -37.03 -16.45
CA VAL A 372 22.87 -35.73 -16.15
C VAL A 372 22.15 -35.01 -15.00
N LEU A 373 20.82 -35.07 -14.97
CA LEU A 373 20.02 -34.39 -13.95
C LEU A 373 19.78 -35.26 -12.72
N GLY A 374 19.79 -36.59 -12.88
CA GLY A 374 19.49 -37.55 -11.83
C GLY A 374 17.99 -37.59 -11.48
N GLU A 375 17.68 -38.15 -10.31
CA GLU A 375 16.32 -38.12 -9.77
C GLU A 375 15.86 -36.69 -9.47
N GLU A 376 14.55 -36.46 -9.53
CA GLU A 376 13.95 -35.17 -9.18
C GLU A 376 14.32 -34.76 -7.75
N ASP A 377 15.22 -33.80 -7.61
CA ASP A 377 15.56 -33.21 -6.32
C ASP A 377 14.62 -32.05 -6.02
N ASN A 378 13.58 -32.35 -5.24
CA ASN A 378 12.65 -31.36 -4.70
C ASN A 378 13.14 -30.73 -3.38
N SER A 379 14.32 -31.12 -2.87
CA SER A 379 14.84 -30.58 -1.63
C SER A 379 15.30 -29.14 -1.79
N ILE A 380 15.35 -28.41 -0.67
CA ILE A 380 15.77 -27.00 -0.64
C ILE A 380 17.15 -26.73 -1.27
N LYS A 381 18.01 -27.75 -1.41
CA LYS A 381 19.33 -27.64 -2.04
C LYS A 381 19.25 -27.34 -3.54
N ASN A 382 18.15 -27.72 -4.18
CA ASN A 382 17.88 -27.50 -5.59
C ASN A 382 16.84 -26.39 -5.83
N LEU A 383 16.53 -25.56 -4.82
CA LEU A 383 15.52 -24.51 -4.93
C LEU A 383 16.15 -23.11 -4.82
N CYS A 384 15.56 -22.16 -5.55
CA CYS A 384 15.97 -20.77 -5.52
C CYS A 384 14.75 -19.84 -5.62
N LEU A 385 14.93 -18.56 -5.30
CA LEU A 385 13.92 -17.54 -5.58
C LEU A 385 14.27 -16.81 -6.87
N LEU A 386 13.32 -16.79 -7.80
CA LEU A 386 13.44 -16.10 -9.09
C LEU A 386 12.20 -15.25 -9.35
N ASP A 387 12.39 -14.12 -10.01
CA ASP A 387 11.27 -13.28 -10.44
C ASP A 387 10.48 -13.94 -11.58
N ARG A 388 9.19 -13.62 -11.68
CA ARG A 388 8.28 -14.24 -12.65
C ARG A 388 8.65 -13.93 -14.10
N GLY A 389 9.23 -12.76 -14.36
CA GLY A 389 9.62 -12.32 -15.70
C GLY A 389 10.77 -13.15 -16.24
N THR A 390 11.82 -13.25 -15.43
CA THR A 390 12.95 -14.17 -15.60
C THR A 390 12.41 -15.58 -15.82
N ASN A 391 11.65 -16.17 -14.89
CA ASN A 391 11.17 -17.54 -15.04
C ASN A 391 10.43 -17.81 -16.38
N ARG A 392 9.51 -16.92 -16.78
CA ARG A 392 8.76 -17.06 -18.05
C ARG A 392 9.64 -17.00 -19.30
N SER A 393 10.71 -16.23 -19.25
CA SER A 393 11.64 -16.11 -20.38
C SER A 393 12.54 -17.36 -20.54
N TYR A 394 12.76 -18.11 -19.45
CA TYR A 394 13.82 -19.12 -19.39
C TYR A 394 13.40 -20.58 -19.58
N LYS A 395 12.10 -20.93 -19.59
CA LYS A 395 11.55 -22.29 -19.83
C LYS A 395 12.51 -23.46 -19.49
N ASN A 396 13.38 -23.85 -20.44
CA ASN A 396 14.24 -25.05 -20.38
C ASN A 396 15.77 -24.77 -20.43
N ASP A 397 16.22 -23.52 -20.34
CA ASP A 397 17.65 -23.16 -20.40
C ASP A 397 18.35 -23.36 -19.04
N SER A 398 19.65 -23.63 -19.05
CA SER A 398 20.43 -23.95 -17.84
C SER A 398 20.48 -22.80 -16.81
N PHE A 399 20.56 -23.12 -15.52
CA PHE A 399 20.67 -22.12 -14.45
C PHE A 399 21.85 -21.16 -14.63
N LYS A 400 22.99 -21.64 -15.14
CA LYS A 400 24.16 -20.80 -15.43
C LYS A 400 23.92 -19.72 -16.49
N LYS A 401 22.98 -19.94 -17.41
CA LYS A 401 22.52 -18.88 -18.32
C LYS A 401 21.54 -17.93 -17.63
N LYS A 402 20.78 -18.42 -16.64
CA LYS A 402 19.87 -17.62 -15.81
C LYS A 402 20.64 -16.62 -14.93
N GLU A 403 21.82 -16.97 -14.40
CA GLU A 403 22.64 -16.05 -13.56
C GLU A 403 23.33 -14.91 -14.31
N LYS A 404 23.61 -15.07 -15.61
CA LYS A 404 24.42 -14.12 -16.39
C LYS A 404 23.63 -12.94 -16.98
N LYS A 405 22.31 -12.93 -16.84
CA LYS A 405 21.40 -11.93 -17.40
C LYS A 405 20.58 -11.32 -16.28
#